data_AF-W1X585-F1
#
_entry.id   AF-W1X585-F1
#
_cell.length_a   1.000
_cell.length_b   1.000
_cell.length_c   1.000
_cell.angle_alpha   90.00
_cell.angle_beta   90.00
_cell.angle_gamma   90.00
#
_symmetry.space_group_name_H-M   'P 1'
#
loop_
_entity.id
_entity.type
_entity.pdbx_description
1 polymer ?
#
loop_
_entity_poly.entity_id
_entity_poly.type
_entity_poly.pdbx_seq_one_letter_code
_entity_poly.pdbx_strand_id
1 'polypeptide(L)' 'QVRFCPTGGISPANYRDYLALKSVLCIGGSWLVPADALEAGDYDRITKLAREAVEGAKL' A
#
# COMPACT_ATOMS: atom_id res chain seq x y z
N GLN A 1 -20.01 7.85 -12.26
CA GLN A 1 -19.12 6.66 -12.23
C GLN A 1 -18.60 6.50 -10.82
N VAL A 2 -18.66 5.28 -10.26
CA VAL A 2 -18.17 4.98 -8.90
C VAL A 2 -16.67 4.71 -8.95
N ARG A 3 -15.93 5.14 -7.91
CA ARG A 3 -14.52 4.77 -7.70
C ARG A 3 -14.36 4.05 -6.36
N PHE A 4 -13.40 3.13 -6.29
CA PHE A 4 -13.17 2.26 -5.15
C PHE A 4 -11.82 2.53 -4.47
N CYS A 5 -11.78 2.24 -3.17
CA CYS A 5 -10.55 2.11 -2.38
C CYS A 5 -10.52 0.71 -1.74
N PRO A 6 -9.98 -0.30 -2.44
CA PRO A 6 -9.85 -1.65 -1.90
C PRO A 6 -8.96 -1.66 -0.65
N THR A 7 -9.45 -2.31 0.41
CA THR A 7 -8.76 -2.48 1.69
C THR A 7 -8.99 -3.91 2.21
N GLY A 8 -8.03 -4.41 3.00
CA GLY A 8 -8.05 -5.78 3.52
C GLY A 8 -7.49 -6.79 2.49
N GLY A 9 -6.45 -7.53 2.88
CA GLY A 9 -5.79 -8.50 1.98
C GLY A 9 -4.90 -7.88 0.88
N ILE A 10 -4.73 -6.55 0.86
CA ILE A 10 -3.78 -5.89 -0.04
C ILE A 10 -2.35 -6.09 0.48
N SER A 11 -1.43 -6.41 -0.42
CA SER A 11 -0.02 -6.69 -0.15
C SER A 11 0.88 -6.23 -1.31
N PRO A 12 2.21 -6.22 -1.15
CA PRO A 12 3.14 -5.93 -2.25
C PRO A 12 2.93 -6.81 -3.49
N ALA A 13 2.37 -8.01 -3.32
CA ALA A 13 2.16 -8.96 -4.41
C ALA A 13 0.94 -8.66 -5.30
N ASN A 14 -0.03 -7.88 -4.83
CA ASN A 14 -1.31 -7.68 -5.55
C ASN A 14 -1.75 -6.21 -5.71
N TYR A 15 -1.15 -5.27 -4.98
CA TYR A 15 -1.67 -3.90 -4.93
C TYR A 15 -1.63 -3.20 -6.30
N ARG A 16 -0.66 -3.54 -7.16
CA ARG A 16 -0.53 -3.00 -8.52
C ARG A 16 -1.65 -3.47 -9.43
N ASP A 17 -2.10 -4.71 -9.28
CA ASP A 17 -3.21 -5.26 -10.06
C ASP A 17 -4.51 -4.50 -9.76
N TYR A 18 -4.73 -4.14 -8.50
CA TYR A 18 -5.84 -3.27 -8.12
C TYR A 18 -5.69 -1.87 -8.71
N LEU A 19 -4.51 -1.26 -8.61
CA LEU A 19 -4.25 0.09 -9.13
C LEU A 19 -4.36 0.18 -10.66
N ALA A 20 -4.17 -0.92 -11.39
CA ALA A 20 -4.36 -0.98 -12.84
C ALA A 20 -5.84 -0.83 -13.25
N LEU A 21 -6.80 -1.08 -12.35
CA LEU A 21 -8.22 -0.98 -12.64
C LEU A 21 -8.66 0.49 -12.66
N LYS A 22 -9.25 0.96 -13.78
CA LYS A 22 -9.76 2.34 -13.93
C LYS A 22 -10.82 2.75 -12.90
N SER A 23 -11.48 1.77 -12.27
CA SER A 23 -12.47 1.99 -11.21
C SER A 23 -11.83 2.16 -9.83
N VAL A 24 -10.53 1.90 -9.66
CA VAL A 24 -9.80 2.03 -8.40
C VAL A 24 -9.09 3.38 -8.34
N LEU A 25 -9.37 4.15 -7.29
CA LEU A 25 -8.75 5.46 -7.06
C LEU A 25 -7.45 5.34 -6.27
N CYS A 26 -7.45 4.48 -5.27
CA CYS A 26 -6.34 4.22 -4.36
C CYS A 26 -6.54 2.85 -3.72
N ILE A 27 -5.54 2.40 -2.95
CA ILE A 27 -5.61 1.18 -2.15
C ILE A 27 -5.22 1.50 -0.71
N GLY A 28 -5.54 0.62 0.22
CA GLY A 28 -5.02 0.67 1.58
C GLY A 28 -4.63 -0.72 2.07
N GLY A 29 -3.51 -0.81 2.79
CA GLY A 29 -3.12 -2.05 3.44
C GLY A 29 -2.13 -1.82 4.57
N SER A 30 -2.27 -2.63 5.62
CA SER A 30 -1.47 -2.57 6.84
C SER A 30 0.00 -2.92 6.62
N TRP A 31 0.37 -3.52 5.48
CA TRP A 31 1.77 -3.85 5.18
C TRP A 31 2.67 -2.61 5.13
N LEU A 32 2.11 -1.43 4.83
CA LEU A 32 2.85 -0.15 4.83
C LEU A 32 3.30 0.26 6.23
N VAL A 33 2.49 -0.06 7.25
CA VAL A 33 2.76 0.27 8.65
C VAL A 33 2.56 -1.01 9.49
N PRO A 34 3.54 -1.95 9.44
CA PRO A 34 3.49 -3.15 10.27
C PRO A 34 3.38 -2.77 11.75
N ALA A 35 2.55 -3.50 12.50
CA ALA A 35 2.28 -3.20 13.91
C ALA A 35 3.56 -3.25 14.76
N ASP A 36 4.43 -4.24 14.50
CA ASP A 36 5.72 -4.40 15.16
C ASP A 36 6.66 -3.21 14.90
N ALA A 37 6.70 -2.69 13.66
CA ALA A 37 7.49 -1.52 13.33
C ALA A 37 6.97 -0.26 14.02
N LEU A 38 5.64 -0.11 14.11
CA LEU A 38 5.03 1.02 14.81
C LEU A 38 5.27 0.97 16.33
N GLU A 39 5.09 -0.20 16.94
CA GLU A 39 5.32 -0.42 18.38
C GLU A 39 6.79 -0.23 18.76
N ALA A 40 7.72 -0.62 17.89
CA ALA A 40 9.16 -0.43 18.08
C ALA A 40 9.66 0.99 17.74
N GLY A 41 8.80 1.86 17.15
CA GLY A 41 9.22 3.17 16.66
C GLY A 41 10.17 3.11 15.46
N ASP A 42 10.15 2.02 14.70
CA ASP A 42 10.97 1.78 13.50
C ASP A 42 10.39 2.53 12.29
N TYR A 43 10.45 3.87 12.36
CA TYR A 43 9.99 4.75 11.30
C TYR A 43 10.85 4.65 10.03
N ASP A 44 12.09 4.18 10.15
CA ASP A 44 12.96 3.93 9.00
C ASP A 44 12.41 2.77 8.16
N ARG A 45 11.99 1.66 8.78
CA ARG A 45 11.32 0.57 8.07
C ARG A 45 10.00 1.01 7.45
N ILE A 46 9.17 1.76 8.17
CA ILE A 46 7.91 2.30 7.62
C ILE A 46 8.20 3.19 6.41
N THR A 47 9.20 4.06 6.50
CA THR A 47 9.62 4.94 5.40
C THR A 47 10.10 4.14 4.20
N LYS A 48 10.90 3.08 4.42
CA LYS A 48 11.35 2.19 3.35
C LYS A 48 10.18 1.53 2.63
N LEU A 49 9.24 0.95 3.38
CA LEU A 49 8.04 0.29 2.83
C LEU A 49 7.17 1.27 2.03
N ALA A 50 7.00 2.50 2.53
CA ALA A 50 6.28 3.55 1.82
C ALA A 50 6.96 3.93 0.51
N ARG A 51 8.29 4.10 0.51
CA ARG A 51 9.05 4.39 -0.72
C ARG A 51 8.94 3.26 -1.74
N GLU A 52 9.10 2.01 -1.31
CA GLU A 52 8.97 0.84 -2.19
C GLU A 52 7.58 0.75 -2.83
N ALA A 53 6.52 0.98 -2.04
CA ALA A 53 5.15 0.97 -2.54
C ALA A 53 4.90 2.06 -3.58
N VAL A 54 5.37 3.29 -3.32
CA VAL A 54 5.25 4.43 -4.24
C VAL A 54 6.06 4.20 -5.51
N GLU A 55 7.29 3.71 -5.40
CA GLU A 55 8.14 3.42 -6.56
C GLU A 55 7.52 2.35 -7.46
N GLY A 56 7.02 1.25 -6.88
CA GLY A 56 6.33 0.23 -7.65
C GLY A 56 4.99 0.67 -8.25
N ALA A 57 4.38 1.75 -7.73
CA ALA A 57 3.15 2.32 -8.26
C ALA A 57 3.38 3.33 -9.40
N LYS A 58 4.61 3.81 -9.60
CA LYS A 58 4.93 4.67 -10.75
C LYS A 58 4.77 3.86 -12.04
N LEU A 59 3.90 4.35 -12.91
CA LEU A 59 3.71 3.87 -14.28
C LEU A 59 4.86 4.35 -15.17
#